data_AF-A0AAE0PYV2-F1
#
_entry.id   AF-A0AAE0PYV2-F1
#
_cell.length_a   1.000
_cell.length_b   1.000
_cell.length_c   1.000
_cell.angle_alpha   90.00
_cell.angle_beta   90.00
_cell.angle_gamma   90.00
#
_symmetry.space_group_name_H-M   'P 1'
#
loop_
_entity.id
_entity.type
_entity.pdbx_description
1 polymer ?
#
loop_
_entity_poly.entity_id
_entity_poly.type
_entity_poly.pdbx_seq_one_letter_code
_entity_poly.pdbx_strand_id
1 'polypeptide(L)'
;MINWRALDNVPLLLYILAAKTLLLCLAFAGAKLYQQKKNNLHDPNQSGFKAAHSTETAVTEKLHAARSAKLSSVLILLDLSAAFDTVNHKTLLSTLRSLGICGTAWEWFASYLDGRSYQGCILPPLLFSLYTNDCTSTHPSVKLLKFADDTTVIDLIQDGDESAYRQEVEQLAAWCSLNNLELNTLKTVEMIMDFRMNTPALPPLTIMNSTVPTVESFRFLGTTISQDLKWDTDIDSIIKKIVLPSAAEEVQPATGAANTVLLSHH
;
A
#
# COMPACT_ATOMS: atom_id res chain seq x y z
N MET A 1 31.05 -4.28 -26.01
CA MET A 1 31.00 -2.84 -26.36
C MET A 1 29.61 -2.32 -26.04
N ILE A 2 29.50 -1.51 -25.00
CA ILE A 2 28.24 -0.84 -24.64
C ILE A 2 27.96 0.24 -25.70
N ASN A 3 26.74 0.28 -26.24
CA ASN A 3 26.34 1.22 -27.27
C ASN A 3 26.06 2.60 -26.62
N TRP A 4 27.07 3.47 -26.61
CA TRP A 4 27.05 4.78 -25.93
C TRP A 4 26.08 5.82 -26.53
N ARG A 5 25.44 5.54 -27.67
CA ARG A 5 24.48 6.46 -28.32
C ARG A 5 23.23 6.78 -27.48
N ALA A 6 22.90 5.93 -26.50
CA ALA A 6 21.80 6.19 -25.58
C ALA A 6 22.13 7.28 -24.54
N LEU A 7 23.42 7.55 -24.29
CA LEU A 7 23.87 8.51 -23.27
C LEU A 7 23.97 9.95 -23.80
N ASP A 8 23.99 10.15 -25.13
CA ASP A 8 24.05 11.49 -25.74
C ASP A 8 22.75 12.30 -25.56
N ASN A 9 21.63 11.63 -25.26
CA ASN A 9 20.31 12.23 -25.08
C ASN A 9 19.83 12.23 -23.63
N VAL A 10 20.67 11.91 -22.65
CA VAL A 10 20.29 11.85 -21.22
C VAL A 10 19.59 13.13 -20.72
N PRO A 11 20.01 14.36 -21.10
CA PRO A 11 19.29 15.57 -20.71
C PRO A 11 17.88 15.60 -21.29
N LEU A 12 17.73 15.27 -22.59
CA LEU A 12 16.44 15.25 -23.28
C LEU A 12 15.51 14.18 -22.70
N LEU A 13 16.06 13.00 -22.40
CA LEU A 13 15.34 11.89 -21.78
C LEU A 13 14.84 12.26 -20.37
N LEU A 14 15.66 12.99 -19.61
CA LEU A 14 15.32 13.49 -18.28
C LEU A 14 14.22 14.57 -18.35
N TYR A 15 14.27 15.49 -19.32
CA TYR A 15 13.20 16.46 -19.56
C TYR A 15 11.89 15.79 -19.98
N ILE A 16 11.96 14.78 -20.84
CA ILE A 16 10.78 13.99 -21.25
C ILE A 16 10.21 13.24 -20.05
N LEU A 17 11.05 12.64 -19.20
CA LEU A 17 10.60 11.95 -17.99
C LEU A 17 9.97 12.94 -17.00
N ALA A 18 10.61 14.08 -16.75
CA ALA A 18 10.11 15.12 -15.86
C ALA A 18 8.77 15.72 -16.35
N ALA A 19 8.65 15.99 -17.66
CA ALA A 19 7.40 16.46 -18.26
C ALA A 19 6.28 15.44 -18.14
N LYS A 20 6.57 14.14 -18.35
CA LYS A 20 5.61 13.04 -18.14
C LYS A 20 5.16 12.94 -16.68
N THR A 21 6.09 13.01 -15.73
CA THR A 21 5.79 13.01 -14.30
C THR A 21 4.95 14.24 -13.93
N LEU A 22 5.28 15.42 -14.46
CA LEU A 22 4.51 16.64 -14.20
C LEU A 22 3.09 16.55 -14.76
N LEU A 23 2.93 16.08 -16.00
CA LEU A 23 1.61 15.93 -16.63
C LEU A 23 0.74 14.94 -15.85
N LEU A 24 1.35 13.87 -15.35
CA LEU A 24 0.71 12.87 -14.52
C LEU A 24 0.33 13.42 -13.13
N CYS A 25 1.22 14.17 -12.48
CA CYS A 25 0.93 14.87 -11.23
C CYS A 25 -0.20 15.89 -11.39
N LEU A 26 -0.23 16.62 -12.51
CA LEU A 26 -1.29 17.57 -12.83
C LEU A 26 -2.62 16.86 -13.12
N ALA A 27 -2.60 15.73 -13.80
CA ALA A 27 -3.79 14.90 -14.02
C ALA A 27 -4.35 14.37 -12.69
N PHE A 28 -3.49 13.94 -11.78
CA PHE A 28 -3.91 13.49 -10.45
C PHE A 28 -4.42 14.63 -9.57
N ALA A 29 -3.73 15.77 -9.56
CA ALA A 29 -4.19 16.97 -8.87
C ALA A 29 -5.55 17.43 -9.45
N GLY A 30 -5.71 17.38 -10.77
CA GLY A 30 -6.96 17.68 -11.47
C GLY A 30 -8.08 16.72 -11.08
N ALA A 31 -7.83 15.41 -11.07
CA ALA A 31 -8.79 14.40 -10.64
C ALA A 31 -9.19 14.59 -9.17
N LYS A 32 -8.22 14.87 -8.28
CA LYS A 32 -8.46 15.13 -6.86
C LYS A 32 -9.29 16.40 -6.63
N LEU A 33 -8.98 17.48 -7.34
CA LEU A 33 -9.75 18.72 -7.29
C LEU A 33 -11.16 18.56 -7.89
N TYR A 34 -11.29 17.82 -8.98
CA TYR A 34 -12.58 17.49 -9.60
C TYR A 34 -13.45 16.67 -8.65
N GLN A 35 -12.88 15.67 -7.98
CA GLN A 35 -13.56 14.85 -6.98
C GLN A 35 -13.97 15.67 -5.75
N GLN A 36 -13.09 16.52 -5.23
CA GLN A 36 -13.40 17.42 -4.11
C GLN A 36 -14.56 18.37 -4.46
N LYS A 37 -14.65 18.81 -5.71
CA LYS A 37 -15.73 19.68 -6.21
C LYS A 37 -17.03 18.92 -6.49
N LYS A 38 -16.95 17.67 -6.96
CA LYS A 38 -18.11 16.81 -7.25
C LYS A 38 -18.76 16.25 -5.98
N ASN A 39 -17.96 15.96 -4.94
CA ASN A 39 -18.44 15.34 -3.72
C ASN A 39 -18.88 16.32 -2.62
N ASN A 40 -18.74 17.64 -2.78
CA ASN A 40 -19.15 18.71 -1.84
C ASN A 40 -18.79 18.54 -0.33
N LEU A 41 -18.13 17.46 0.06
CA LEU A 41 -17.74 17.06 1.39
C LEU A 41 -16.57 16.08 1.18
N HIS A 42 -15.51 16.24 1.96
CA HIS A 42 -14.43 15.27 2.06
C HIS A 42 -15.01 13.86 2.20
N ASP A 43 -14.57 12.89 1.38
CA ASP A 43 -14.82 11.48 1.69
C ASP A 43 -14.13 11.18 3.04
N PRO A 44 -14.87 10.94 4.13
CA PRO A 44 -14.28 10.69 5.45
C PRO A 44 -13.52 9.36 5.48
N ASN A 45 -13.74 8.46 4.51
CA ASN A 45 -13.24 7.09 4.49
C ASN A 45 -12.04 6.88 3.55
N GLN A 46 -11.75 7.82 2.65
CA GLN A 46 -10.52 7.78 1.84
C GLN A 46 -9.33 8.34 2.63
N SER A 47 -8.46 7.48 3.17
CA SER A 47 -7.24 7.92 3.90
C SER A 47 -5.99 8.01 3.02
N GLY A 48 -6.05 7.48 1.78
CA GLY A 48 -4.94 7.58 0.83
C GLY A 48 -4.67 9.03 0.42
N PHE A 49 -3.42 9.48 0.55
CA PHE A 49 -2.92 10.77 0.04
C PHE A 49 -3.63 12.03 0.60
N LYS A 50 -4.21 11.98 1.82
CA LYS A 50 -4.62 13.18 2.58
C LYS A 50 -3.39 13.84 3.21
N ALA A 51 -3.28 15.17 3.13
CA ALA A 51 -2.28 15.89 3.90
C ALA A 51 -2.60 15.71 5.40
N ALA A 52 -1.62 15.25 6.18
CA ALA A 52 -1.70 14.98 7.63
C ALA A 52 -2.47 13.73 8.12
N HIS A 53 -2.93 12.81 7.24
CA HIS A 53 -3.51 11.52 7.68
C HIS A 53 -2.93 10.38 6.85
N SER A 54 -2.14 9.49 7.48
CA SER A 54 -1.67 8.25 6.83
C SER A 54 -2.73 7.15 6.94
N THR A 55 -2.67 6.18 6.03
CA THR A 55 -3.44 4.93 6.11
C THR A 55 -3.18 4.18 7.41
N GLU A 56 -1.95 4.24 7.93
CA GLU A 56 -1.57 3.62 9.20
C GLU A 56 -2.27 4.31 10.38
N THR A 57 -2.33 5.65 10.39
CA THR A 57 -3.06 6.41 11.41
C THR A 57 -4.54 6.00 11.43
N ALA A 58 -5.16 5.87 10.26
CA ALA A 58 -6.57 5.48 10.16
C ALA A 58 -6.86 4.06 10.68
N VAL A 59 -5.95 3.10 10.42
CA VAL A 59 -6.03 1.75 11.03
C VAL A 59 -5.91 1.87 12.54
N THR A 60 -4.84 2.52 13.00
CA THR A 60 -4.48 2.63 14.42
C THR A 60 -5.57 3.32 15.24
N GLU A 61 -6.15 4.40 14.74
CA GLU A 61 -7.27 5.12 15.37
C GLU A 61 -8.48 4.21 15.60
N LYS A 62 -8.90 3.44 14.59
CA LYS A 62 -10.02 2.51 14.73
C LYS A 62 -9.70 1.38 15.70
N LEU A 63 -8.49 0.81 15.63
CA LEU A 63 -8.07 -0.24 16.56
C LEU A 63 -8.06 0.26 18.02
N HIS A 64 -7.57 1.48 18.26
CA HIS A 64 -7.64 2.12 19.56
C HIS A 64 -9.08 2.40 20.02
N ALA A 65 -9.96 2.79 19.10
CA ALA A 65 -11.38 2.96 19.39
C ALA A 65 -12.03 1.62 19.81
N ALA A 66 -11.73 0.53 19.10
CA ALA A 66 -12.20 -0.82 19.44
C ALA A 66 -11.78 -1.20 20.86
N ARG A 67 -10.49 -1.02 21.18
CA ARG A 67 -9.93 -1.33 22.49
C ARG A 67 -10.57 -0.50 23.60
N SER A 68 -10.73 0.80 23.38
CA SER A 68 -11.33 1.73 24.36
C SER A 68 -12.80 1.40 24.63
N ALA A 69 -13.52 0.98 23.59
CA ALA A 69 -14.93 0.59 23.69
C ALA A 69 -15.13 -0.89 24.12
N LYS A 70 -14.05 -1.67 24.29
CA LYS A 70 -14.10 -3.13 24.54
C LYS A 70 -14.93 -3.89 23.49
N LEU A 71 -14.79 -3.48 22.24
CA LEU A 71 -15.45 -4.09 21.08
C LEU A 71 -14.49 -5.01 20.33
N SER A 72 -15.00 -5.70 19.31
CA SER A 72 -14.14 -6.41 18.35
C SER A 72 -13.90 -5.55 17.13
N SER A 73 -12.70 -5.62 16.56
CA SER A 73 -12.33 -5.04 15.28
C SER A 73 -11.87 -6.16 14.36
N VAL A 74 -12.32 -6.10 13.11
CA VAL A 74 -11.88 -7.00 12.06
C VAL A 74 -11.11 -6.22 11.02
N LEU A 75 -10.04 -6.83 10.53
CA LEU A 75 -9.21 -6.31 9.46
C LEU A 75 -8.98 -7.41 8.43
N ILE A 76 -9.06 -7.06 7.16
CA ILE A 76 -8.60 -7.94 6.09
C ILE A 76 -7.67 -7.20 5.16
N LEU A 77 -6.57 -7.86 4.84
CA LEU A 77 -5.59 -7.41 3.87
C LEU A 77 -5.78 -8.22 2.61
N LEU A 78 -6.19 -7.53 1.56
CA LEU A 78 -6.39 -8.11 0.25
C LEU A 78 -5.09 -7.96 -0.53
N ASP A 79 -4.63 -9.08 -1.08
CA ASP A 79 -3.49 -9.12 -2.00
C ASP A 79 -4.03 -9.24 -3.42
N LEU A 80 -3.71 -8.27 -4.28
CA LEU A 80 -4.09 -8.30 -5.68
C LEU A 80 -2.95 -8.91 -6.51
N SER A 81 -3.23 -10.02 -7.19
CA SER A 81 -2.28 -10.70 -8.06
C SER A 81 -1.92 -9.83 -9.26
N ALA A 82 -0.63 -9.49 -9.38
CA ALA A 82 -0.09 -8.76 -10.53
C ALA A 82 -0.96 -7.53 -10.89
N ALA A 83 -1.33 -6.75 -9.86
CA ALA A 83 -2.32 -5.68 -9.96
C ALA A 83 -2.05 -4.68 -11.09
N PHE A 84 -0.78 -4.43 -11.42
CA PHE A 84 -0.38 -3.54 -12.52
C PHE A 84 -0.46 -4.20 -13.91
N ASP A 85 -0.32 -5.52 -14.00
CA ASP A 85 -0.41 -6.28 -15.26
C ASP A 85 -1.85 -6.60 -15.65
N THR A 86 -2.79 -6.53 -14.70
CA THR A 86 -4.21 -6.90 -14.86
C THR A 86 -5.13 -5.72 -15.20
N VAL A 87 -4.63 -4.47 -15.13
CA VAL A 87 -5.41 -3.25 -15.43
C VAL A 87 -5.86 -3.22 -16.89
N ASN A 88 -7.16 -3.11 -17.15
CA ASN A 88 -7.68 -2.99 -18.51
C ASN A 88 -7.52 -1.55 -19.05
N HIS A 89 -6.77 -1.37 -20.15
CA HIS A 89 -6.56 -0.05 -20.77
C HIS A 89 -7.86 0.67 -21.15
N LYS A 90 -8.89 -0.05 -21.61
CA LYS A 90 -10.17 0.56 -22.00
C LYS A 90 -10.90 1.09 -20.77
N THR A 91 -10.93 0.30 -19.69
CA THR A 91 -11.53 0.70 -18.41
C THR A 91 -10.79 1.90 -17.84
N LEU A 92 -9.46 1.88 -17.81
CA LEU A 92 -8.64 3.00 -17.35
C LEU A 92 -8.92 4.29 -18.13
N LEU A 93 -8.95 4.24 -19.47
CA LEU A 93 -9.25 5.41 -20.30
C LEU A 93 -10.68 5.93 -20.09
N SER A 94 -11.64 5.03 -19.84
CA SER A 94 -13.01 5.40 -19.47
C SER A 94 -13.04 6.12 -18.11
N THR A 95 -12.33 5.58 -17.11
CA THR A 95 -12.21 6.18 -15.77
C THR A 95 -11.54 7.54 -15.82
N LEU A 96 -10.45 7.71 -16.59
CA LEU A 96 -9.82 9.03 -16.75
C LEU A 96 -10.81 10.06 -17.32
N ARG A 97 -11.65 9.65 -18.27
CA ARG A 97 -12.68 10.50 -18.87
C ARG A 97 -13.80 10.84 -17.87
N SER A 98 -14.23 9.88 -17.05
CA SER A 98 -15.24 10.11 -16.01
C SER A 98 -14.74 11.01 -14.87
N LEU A 99 -13.42 11.04 -14.64
CA LEU A 99 -12.73 11.96 -13.74
C LEU A 99 -12.50 13.36 -14.35
N GLY A 100 -12.95 13.60 -15.58
CA GLY A 100 -12.86 14.90 -16.24
C GLY A 100 -11.58 15.13 -17.06
N ILE A 101 -10.73 14.12 -17.23
CA ILE A 101 -9.55 14.21 -18.11
C ILE A 101 -10.03 14.00 -19.55
N CYS A 102 -9.96 15.06 -20.35
CA CYS A 102 -10.42 15.09 -21.74
C CYS A 102 -9.46 15.86 -22.67
N GLY A 103 -9.73 15.83 -23.98
CA GLY A 103 -8.92 16.51 -25.00
C GLY A 103 -7.50 15.94 -25.08
N THR A 104 -6.52 16.83 -25.28
CA THR A 104 -5.12 16.48 -25.51
C THR A 104 -4.51 15.62 -24.40
N ALA A 105 -4.91 15.83 -23.14
CA ALA A 105 -4.44 15.01 -22.03
C ALA A 105 -4.92 13.56 -22.13
N TRP A 106 -6.20 13.36 -22.48
CA TRP A 106 -6.77 12.03 -22.67
C TRP A 106 -6.17 11.32 -23.90
N GLU A 107 -6.01 12.04 -25.01
CA GLU A 107 -5.36 11.52 -26.23
C GLU A 107 -3.92 11.11 -25.97
N TRP A 108 -3.21 11.88 -25.14
CA TRP A 108 -1.86 11.53 -24.70
C TRP A 108 -1.85 10.23 -23.89
N PHE A 109 -2.77 10.05 -22.93
CA PHE A 109 -2.89 8.79 -22.19
C PHE A 109 -3.25 7.62 -23.11
N ALA A 110 -4.16 7.81 -24.06
CA ALA A 110 -4.54 6.80 -25.03
C ALA A 110 -3.33 6.37 -25.89
N SER A 111 -2.57 7.34 -26.42
CA SER A 111 -1.33 7.07 -27.17
C SER A 111 -0.22 6.46 -26.30
N TYR A 112 -0.15 6.84 -25.02
CA TYR A 112 0.83 6.30 -24.09
C TYR A 112 0.57 4.83 -23.76
N LEU A 113 -0.70 4.42 -23.64
CA LEU A 113 -1.11 3.05 -23.35
C LEU A 113 -1.17 2.16 -24.60
N ASP A 114 -1.28 2.75 -25.79
CA ASP A 114 -1.36 2.02 -27.05
C ASP A 114 -0.08 1.22 -27.35
N GLY A 115 -0.24 -0.07 -27.66
CA GLY A 115 0.86 -0.97 -28.03
C GLY A 115 1.90 -1.29 -26.94
N ARG A 116 1.69 -0.88 -25.68
CA ARG A 116 2.63 -1.16 -24.58
C ARG A 116 2.15 -2.31 -23.70
N SER A 117 3.04 -3.28 -23.46
CA SER A 117 2.90 -4.26 -22.38
C SER A 117 3.47 -3.69 -21.07
N TYR A 118 2.73 -3.88 -19.98
CA TYR A 118 2.89 -3.20 -18.68
C TYR A 118 4.29 -3.33 -18.04
N GLN A 119 5.09 -4.32 -18.42
CA GLN A 119 6.46 -4.55 -17.89
C GLN A 119 7.50 -3.45 -18.19
N GLY A 120 7.24 -2.53 -19.13
CA GLY A 120 8.17 -1.44 -19.49
C GLY A 120 7.60 -0.03 -19.26
N CYS A 121 6.35 0.05 -18.82
CA CYS A 121 5.71 1.30 -18.47
C CYS A 121 5.99 1.60 -17.00
N ILE A 122 6.73 2.66 -16.72
CA ILE A 122 6.60 3.36 -15.45
C ILE A 122 5.20 4.01 -15.49
N LEU A 123 4.15 3.21 -15.34
CA LEU A 123 2.84 3.69 -14.93
C LEU A 123 2.89 3.66 -13.40
N PRO A 124 3.07 4.82 -12.75
CA PRO A 124 3.32 4.85 -11.33
C PRO A 124 2.08 4.37 -10.56
N PRO A 125 2.26 3.96 -9.29
CA PRO A 125 1.19 3.77 -8.30
C PRO A 125 0.01 4.77 -8.37
N LEU A 126 0.26 5.96 -8.92
CA LEU A 126 -0.71 6.99 -9.23
C LEU A 126 -1.82 6.59 -10.22
N LEU A 127 -1.50 5.91 -11.33
CA LEU A 127 -2.53 5.50 -12.31
C LEU A 127 -3.36 4.34 -11.78
N PHE A 128 -2.75 3.44 -11.01
CA PHE A 128 -3.48 2.42 -10.27
C PHE A 128 -4.42 3.06 -9.24
N SER A 129 -3.97 4.10 -8.53
CA SER A 129 -4.81 4.86 -7.60
C SER A 129 -6.01 5.55 -8.30
N LEU A 130 -5.84 6.00 -9.56
CA LEU A 130 -6.94 6.53 -10.37
C LEU A 130 -7.86 5.42 -10.86
N TYR A 131 -7.29 4.27 -11.26
CA TYR A 131 -8.03 3.11 -11.73
C TYR A 131 -8.99 2.57 -10.68
N THR A 132 -8.53 2.47 -9.43
CA THR A 132 -9.32 1.97 -8.30
C THR A 132 -10.07 3.09 -7.57
N ASN A 133 -10.13 4.31 -8.09
CA ASN A 133 -10.66 5.45 -7.34
C ASN A 133 -12.16 5.31 -7.01
N ASP A 134 -12.94 4.73 -7.91
CA ASP A 134 -14.37 4.43 -7.75
C ASP A 134 -14.65 3.20 -6.87
N CYS A 135 -13.62 2.45 -6.48
CA CYS A 135 -13.72 1.43 -5.45
C CYS A 135 -13.86 2.10 -4.07
N THR A 136 -15.08 2.28 -3.60
CA THR A 136 -15.38 2.90 -2.29
C THR A 136 -16.24 1.97 -1.45
N SER A 137 -16.07 2.02 -0.12
CA SER A 137 -16.99 1.34 0.82
C SER A 137 -18.40 1.91 0.69
N THR A 138 -19.42 1.05 0.70
CA THR A 138 -20.83 1.47 0.70
C THR A 138 -21.37 1.67 2.12
N HIS A 139 -20.81 0.95 3.09
CA HIS A 139 -21.23 0.97 4.48
C HIS A 139 -20.45 2.00 5.30
N PRO A 140 -21.12 2.86 6.10
CA PRO A 140 -20.45 3.93 6.86
C PRO A 140 -19.54 3.43 8.00
N SER A 141 -19.80 2.23 8.55
CA SER A 141 -18.93 1.65 9.59
C SER A 141 -17.64 1.08 8.99
N VAL A 142 -17.69 0.57 7.76
CA VAL A 142 -16.58 -0.11 7.10
C VAL A 142 -15.69 0.93 6.42
N LYS A 143 -14.41 0.93 6.77
CA LYS A 143 -13.42 1.77 6.07
C LYS A 143 -12.62 0.91 5.10
N LEU A 144 -12.57 1.39 3.86
CA LEU A 144 -11.72 0.87 2.81
C LEU A 144 -10.47 1.76 2.69
N LEU A 145 -9.33 1.20 3.05
CA LEU A 145 -8.04 1.87 2.99
C LEU A 145 -7.28 1.31 1.78
N LYS A 146 -6.87 2.21 0.87
CA LYS A 146 -6.15 1.85 -0.35
C LYS A 146 -4.82 2.57 -0.37
N PHE A 147 -3.74 1.84 -0.60
CA PHE A 147 -2.41 2.38 -0.84
C PHE A 147 -1.78 1.65 -2.03
N ALA A 148 -1.88 2.24 -3.22
CA ALA A 148 -1.53 1.54 -4.46
C ALA A 148 -2.28 0.19 -4.53
N ASP A 149 -1.55 -0.92 -4.67
CA ASP A 149 -2.04 -2.29 -4.69
C ASP A 149 -2.49 -2.83 -3.33
N ASP A 150 -1.96 -2.31 -2.22
CA ASP A 150 -2.37 -2.71 -0.88
C ASP A 150 -3.79 -2.19 -0.58
N THR A 151 -4.73 -3.12 -0.39
CA THR A 151 -6.11 -2.79 -0.03
C THR A 151 -6.48 -3.45 1.29
N THR A 152 -6.90 -2.64 2.26
CA THR A 152 -7.31 -3.09 3.58
C THR A 152 -8.74 -2.67 3.86
N VAL A 153 -9.55 -3.61 4.33
CA VAL A 153 -10.90 -3.33 4.85
C VAL A 153 -10.86 -3.46 6.36
N ILE A 154 -11.38 -2.45 7.07
CA ILE A 154 -11.48 -2.46 8.53
C ILE A 154 -12.88 -2.10 8.99
N ASP A 155 -13.42 -2.90 9.90
CA ASP A 155 -14.68 -2.62 10.58
C ASP A 155 -14.60 -2.81 12.10
N LEU A 156 -15.48 -2.10 12.80
CA LEU A 156 -15.71 -2.25 14.24
C LEU A 156 -17.00 -3.03 14.43
N ILE A 157 -16.88 -4.25 14.93
CA ILE A 157 -18.02 -5.14 15.17
C ILE A 157 -18.74 -4.68 16.44
N GLN A 158 -19.97 -4.22 16.26
CA GLN A 158 -20.88 -3.84 17.34
C GLN A 158 -21.89 -4.97 17.54
N ASP A 159 -22.18 -5.31 18.79
CA ASP A 159 -23.17 -6.32 19.18
C ASP A 159 -22.98 -7.72 18.56
N GLY A 160 -21.78 -8.01 18.04
CA GLY A 160 -21.47 -9.28 17.37
C GLY A 160 -21.99 -9.37 15.93
N ASP A 161 -22.49 -8.28 15.35
CA ASP A 161 -22.88 -8.24 13.95
C ASP A 161 -21.70 -7.84 13.05
N GLU A 162 -21.31 -8.76 12.17
CA GLU A 162 -20.26 -8.60 11.16
C GLU A 162 -20.81 -8.61 9.74
N SER A 163 -22.13 -8.56 9.57
CA SER A 163 -22.79 -8.66 8.27
C SER A 163 -22.35 -7.54 7.33
N ALA A 164 -22.20 -6.32 7.86
CA ALA A 164 -21.71 -5.16 7.10
C ALA A 164 -20.31 -5.40 6.54
N TYR A 165 -19.39 -5.87 7.38
CA TYR A 165 -18.04 -6.21 6.98
C TYR A 165 -18.01 -7.32 5.90
N ARG A 166 -18.73 -8.42 6.12
CA ARG A 166 -18.77 -9.53 5.16
C ARG A 166 -19.34 -9.10 3.81
N GLN A 167 -20.42 -8.33 3.83
CA GLN A 167 -21.06 -7.81 2.63
C GLN A 167 -20.10 -6.90 1.85
N GLU A 168 -19.35 -6.03 2.53
CA GLU A 168 -18.35 -5.16 1.90
C GLU A 168 -17.21 -5.96 1.27
N VAL A 169 -16.71 -7.01 1.96
CA VAL A 169 -15.68 -7.87 1.39
C VAL A 169 -16.17 -8.59 0.13
N GLU A 170 -17.41 -9.09 0.14
CA GLU A 170 -18.01 -9.74 -1.03
C GLU A 170 -18.21 -8.77 -2.20
N GLN A 171 -18.71 -7.57 -1.93
CA GLN A 171 -18.85 -6.51 -2.93
C GLN A 171 -17.50 -6.10 -3.50
N LEU A 172 -16.46 -6.01 -2.67
CA LEU A 172 -15.12 -5.68 -3.10
C LEU A 172 -14.53 -6.78 -3.99
N ALA A 173 -14.68 -8.06 -3.62
CA ALA A 173 -14.27 -9.18 -4.46
C ALA A 173 -14.99 -9.20 -5.81
N ALA A 174 -16.29 -8.89 -5.83
CA ALA A 174 -17.06 -8.75 -7.06
C ALA A 174 -16.58 -7.55 -7.90
N TRP A 175 -16.31 -6.41 -7.26
CA TRP A 175 -15.78 -5.21 -7.91
C TRP A 175 -14.41 -5.48 -8.55
N CYS A 176 -13.51 -6.17 -7.84
CA CYS A 176 -12.22 -6.60 -8.39
C CYS A 176 -12.42 -7.44 -9.66
N SER A 177 -13.29 -8.45 -9.59
CA SER A 177 -13.60 -9.33 -10.73
C SER A 177 -14.14 -8.56 -11.95
N LEU A 178 -15.05 -7.60 -11.71
CA LEU A 178 -15.62 -6.74 -12.77
C LEU A 178 -14.59 -5.80 -13.39
N ASN A 179 -13.62 -5.34 -12.60
CA ASN A 179 -12.54 -4.45 -13.04
C ASN A 179 -11.28 -5.20 -13.47
N ASN A 180 -11.40 -6.49 -13.84
CA ASN A 180 -10.29 -7.32 -14.28
C ASN A 180 -9.13 -7.43 -13.29
N LEU A 181 -9.35 -7.16 -12.00
CA LEU A 181 -8.36 -7.34 -10.95
C LEU A 181 -8.52 -8.74 -10.34
N GLU A 182 -7.42 -9.44 -10.21
CA GLU A 182 -7.39 -10.79 -9.67
C GLU A 182 -7.02 -10.75 -8.19
N LEU A 183 -7.91 -11.24 -7.32
CA LEU A 183 -7.68 -11.31 -5.88
C LEU A 183 -6.98 -12.62 -5.51
N ASN A 184 -5.86 -12.52 -4.80
CA ASN A 184 -5.12 -13.66 -4.32
C ASN A 184 -5.65 -14.13 -2.97
N THR A 185 -6.60 -15.06 -2.99
CA THR A 185 -7.20 -15.60 -1.75
C THR A 185 -6.20 -16.31 -0.85
N LEU A 186 -5.08 -16.82 -1.40
CA LEU A 186 -4.05 -17.53 -0.63
C LEU A 186 -3.11 -16.59 0.14
N LYS A 187 -2.93 -15.36 -0.36
CA LYS A 187 -2.13 -14.32 0.30
C LYS A 187 -2.97 -13.32 1.08
N THR A 188 -4.27 -13.28 0.81
CA THR A 188 -5.24 -12.52 1.59
C THR A 188 -5.29 -13.09 2.99
N VAL A 189 -5.22 -12.23 4.00
CA VAL A 189 -5.23 -12.61 5.42
C VAL A 189 -6.21 -11.76 6.19
N GLU A 190 -6.86 -12.36 7.18
CA GLU A 190 -7.74 -11.69 8.12
C GLU A 190 -7.06 -11.58 9.50
N MET A 191 -7.30 -10.48 10.20
CA MET A 191 -6.91 -10.32 11.59
C MET A 191 -8.14 -9.89 12.39
N ILE A 192 -8.39 -10.61 13.48
CA ILE A 192 -9.53 -10.35 14.37
C ILE A 192 -8.98 -9.90 15.71
N MET A 193 -9.19 -8.64 16.08
CA MET A 193 -8.88 -8.14 17.41
C MET A 193 -10.15 -8.15 18.25
N ASP A 194 -10.25 -9.03 19.24
CA ASP A 194 -11.40 -9.09 20.12
C ASP A 194 -11.03 -8.64 21.54
N PHE A 195 -11.59 -7.50 21.97
CA PHE A 195 -11.41 -6.97 23.32
C PHE A 195 -12.62 -7.25 24.23
N ARG A 196 -13.61 -8.00 23.74
CA ARG A 196 -14.80 -8.38 24.51
C ARG A 196 -14.46 -9.53 25.46
N MET A 197 -15.20 -9.63 26.56
CA MET A 197 -15.06 -10.72 27.53
C MET A 197 -16.06 -11.83 27.21
N ASN A 198 -15.60 -13.10 27.19
CA ASN A 198 -16.44 -14.31 27.06
C ASN A 198 -17.41 -14.31 25.86
N THR A 199 -16.94 -13.87 24.68
CA THR A 199 -17.75 -13.81 23.46
C THR A 199 -17.38 -14.96 22.52
N PRO A 200 -18.34 -15.56 21.78
CA PRO A 200 -18.01 -16.58 20.78
C PRO A 200 -17.04 -16.02 19.73
N ALA A 201 -16.11 -16.88 19.29
CA ALA A 201 -15.23 -16.55 18.18
C ALA A 201 -16.07 -16.27 16.92
N LEU A 202 -15.63 -15.27 16.15
CA LEU A 202 -16.27 -14.95 14.87
C LEU A 202 -16.08 -16.15 13.91
N PRO A 203 -17.07 -16.46 13.07
CA PRO A 203 -16.95 -17.54 12.11
C PRO A 203 -15.88 -17.24 11.06
N PRO A 204 -15.24 -18.26 10.46
CA PRO A 204 -14.26 -18.03 9.39
C PRO A 204 -14.84 -17.25 8.21
N LEU A 205 -14.05 -16.34 7.66
CA LEU A 205 -14.41 -15.62 6.45
C LEU A 205 -14.12 -16.46 5.19
N THR A 206 -15.03 -16.41 4.22
CA THR A 206 -14.87 -17.09 2.93
C THR A 206 -14.98 -16.09 1.80
N ILE A 207 -13.99 -16.06 0.91
CA ILE A 207 -13.96 -15.23 -0.30
C ILE A 207 -13.83 -16.16 -1.51
N MET A 208 -14.72 -16.01 -2.49
CA MET A 208 -14.69 -16.84 -3.72
C MET A 208 -14.61 -18.35 -3.42
N ASN A 209 -15.40 -18.83 -2.44
CA ASN A 209 -15.39 -20.21 -1.94
C ASN A 209 -14.08 -20.70 -1.30
N SER A 210 -13.14 -19.80 -1.00
CA SER A 210 -11.90 -20.10 -0.28
C SER A 210 -11.94 -19.49 1.12
N THR A 211 -11.59 -20.27 2.14
CA THR A 211 -11.48 -19.76 3.52
C THR A 211 -10.24 -18.90 3.66
N VAL A 212 -10.42 -17.67 4.16
CA VAL A 212 -9.32 -16.75 4.42
C VAL A 212 -8.62 -17.15 5.74
N PRO A 213 -7.29 -17.30 5.76
CA PRO A 213 -6.57 -17.59 6.99
C PRO A 213 -6.56 -16.39 7.94
N THR A 214 -6.79 -16.65 9.23
CA THR A 214 -6.64 -15.65 10.29
C THR A 214 -5.20 -15.61 10.80
N VAL A 215 -4.66 -14.41 11.03
CA VAL A 215 -3.29 -14.18 11.52
C VAL A 215 -3.26 -13.34 12.80
N GLU A 216 -2.27 -13.60 13.66
CA GLU A 216 -2.07 -12.87 14.92
C GLU A 216 -1.27 -11.58 14.74
N SER A 217 -0.50 -11.47 13.66
CA SER A 217 0.22 -10.25 13.29
C SER A 217 0.38 -10.17 11.77
N PHE A 218 0.44 -8.95 11.23
CA PHE A 218 0.78 -8.72 9.82
C PHE A 218 1.57 -7.42 9.67
N ARG A 219 2.32 -7.32 8.57
CA ARG A 219 3.07 -6.11 8.23
C ARG A 219 2.23 -5.21 7.34
N PHE A 220 1.93 -4.00 7.82
CA PHE A 220 1.21 -2.96 7.09
C PHE A 220 2.12 -1.79 6.79
N LEU A 221 2.37 -1.49 5.51
CA LEU A 221 3.14 -0.30 5.07
C LEU A 221 4.50 -0.10 5.78
N GLY A 222 5.09 -1.20 6.28
CA GLY A 222 6.37 -1.19 6.98
C GLY A 222 6.30 -1.40 8.50
N THR A 223 5.12 -1.27 9.10
CA THR A 223 4.84 -1.42 10.55
C THR A 223 4.18 -2.77 10.84
N THR A 224 4.51 -3.45 11.94
CA THR A 224 3.88 -4.73 12.31
C THR A 224 2.73 -4.49 13.27
N ILE A 225 1.52 -4.81 12.82
CA ILE A 225 0.33 -4.71 13.67
C ILE A 225 0.07 -6.09 14.26
N SER A 226 -0.04 -6.16 15.59
CA SER A 226 -0.32 -7.36 16.37
C SER A 226 -1.74 -7.34 16.92
N GLN A 227 -2.36 -8.51 17.05
CA GLN A 227 -3.73 -8.69 17.54
C GLN A 227 -3.92 -8.17 18.98
N ASP A 228 -2.88 -8.24 19.80
CA ASP A 228 -2.89 -7.74 21.18
C ASP A 228 -2.55 -6.24 21.31
N LEU A 229 -2.26 -5.59 20.17
CA LEU A 229 -1.76 -4.22 20.06
C LEU A 229 -0.50 -3.97 20.89
N LYS A 230 0.31 -5.00 21.14
CA LYS A 230 1.63 -4.82 21.74
C LYS A 230 2.64 -4.49 20.66
N TRP A 231 3.42 -3.45 20.91
CA TRP A 231 4.41 -2.90 19.97
C TRP A 231 5.81 -3.50 20.18
N ASP A 232 5.93 -4.52 21.04
CA ASP A 232 7.21 -5.10 21.47
C ASP A 232 8.03 -5.61 20.27
N THR A 233 7.37 -6.24 19.29
CA THR A 233 8.00 -6.75 18.06
C THR A 233 8.57 -5.67 17.12
N ASP A 234 7.91 -4.51 17.05
CA ASP A 234 8.37 -3.38 16.22
C ASP A 234 9.52 -2.63 16.91
N ILE A 235 9.42 -2.43 18.22
CA ILE A 235 10.50 -1.87 19.03
C ILE A 235 11.74 -2.77 18.93
N ASP A 236 11.59 -4.08 19.07
CA ASP A 236 12.69 -5.03 18.93
C ASP A 236 13.29 -5.04 17.52
N SER A 237 12.46 -4.89 16.48
CA SER A 237 12.92 -4.82 15.08
C SER A 237 13.69 -3.53 14.76
N ILE A 238 13.25 -2.40 15.33
CA ILE A 238 13.95 -1.11 15.24
C ILE A 238 15.26 -1.17 16.06
N ILE A 239 15.24 -1.71 17.27
CA ILE A 239 16.43 -1.91 18.10
C ILE A 239 17.43 -2.79 17.36
N LYS A 240 17.01 -3.91 16.77
CA LYS A 240 17.90 -4.78 15.96
C LYS A 240 18.52 -4.06 14.76
N LYS A 241 17.75 -3.19 14.08
CA LYS A 241 18.27 -2.37 12.97
C LYS A 241 19.22 -1.26 13.42
N ILE A 242 19.04 -0.72 14.63
CA ILE A 242 19.94 0.29 15.21
C ILE A 242 21.22 -0.37 15.74
N VAL A 243 21.12 -1.58 16.29
CA VAL A 243 22.24 -2.31 16.92
C VAL A 243 23.19 -2.97 15.89
N LEU A 244 22.76 -3.16 14.63
CA LEU A 244 23.61 -3.63 13.54
C LEU A 244 23.49 -2.65 12.36
N PRO A 245 24.40 -1.65 12.21
CA PRO A 245 25.83 -1.86 11.95
C PRO A 245 26.77 -0.81 12.58
N SER A 246 27.57 -1.18 13.58
CA SER A 246 28.74 -0.38 14.03
C SER A 246 29.96 -1.22 14.45
N ALA A 247 29.98 -2.52 14.13
CA ALA A 247 31.09 -3.41 14.45
C ALA A 247 31.71 -3.96 13.15
N ALA A 248 32.26 -3.06 12.34
CA ALA A 248 33.17 -3.41 11.24
C ALA A 248 34.16 -2.26 11.02
N GLU A 249 34.87 -1.88 12.08
CA GLU A 249 36.14 -1.16 11.95
C GLU A 249 37.11 -1.78 12.96
N GLU A 250 37.70 -2.90 12.56
CA GLU A 250 38.77 -3.55 13.30
C GLU A 250 40.02 -2.69 13.13
N VAL A 251 40.23 -1.79 14.10
CA VAL A 251 41.45 -1.01 14.26
C VAL A 251 42.60 -1.99 14.56
N GLN A 252 43.53 -2.16 13.62
CA GLN A 252 44.80 -2.83 13.88
C GLN A 252 45.56 -2.06 14.98
N PRO A 253 45.98 -2.72 16.09
CA PRO A 253 46.79 -2.05 17.08
C PRO A 253 48.24 -1.95 16.59
N ALA A 254 48.73 -0.72 16.43
CA ALA A 254 50.13 -0.42 16.24
C ALA A 254 50.92 -0.78 17.51
N THR A 255 51.61 -1.92 17.51
CA THR A 255 52.61 -2.24 18.53
C THR A 255 53.94 -1.60 18.17
N GLY A 256 54.18 -0.40 18.69
CA GLY A 256 55.52 0.16 18.84
C GLY A 256 56.12 -0.29 20.16
N ALA A 257 57.11 -1.20 20.10
CA ALA A 257 58.03 -1.43 21.20
C ALA A 257 59.42 -0.99 20.73
N ALA A 258 59.89 0.10 21.29
CA ALA A 258 61.26 0.55 21.13
C ALA A 258 62.18 -0.22 22.10
N ASN A 259 63.42 -0.39 21.61
CA ASN A 259 64.69 -0.43 22.35
C ASN A 259 65.34 -1.77 22.74
N THR A 260 66.48 -2.04 22.06
CA THR A 260 67.83 -2.13 22.66
C THR A 260 68.62 -3.44 22.44
N VAL A 261 69.53 -3.39 21.44
CA VAL A 261 71.01 -3.59 21.56
C VAL A 261 71.66 -4.99 21.32
N LEU A 262 72.85 -4.91 20.66
CA LEU A 262 74.05 -5.80 20.56
C LEU A 262 74.23 -6.77 19.37
N LEU A 263 75.18 -6.35 18.50
CA LEU A 263 76.42 -7.02 18.06
C LEU A 263 76.47 -8.26 17.12
N SER A 264 77.11 -8.01 15.97
CA SER A 264 78.22 -8.78 15.32
C SER A 264 78.12 -10.31 15.16
N HIS A 265 78.22 -10.80 13.92
CA HIS A 265 79.46 -11.32 13.34
C HIS A 265 79.22 -11.96 11.94
N HIS A 266 80.17 -11.66 11.04
CA HIS A 266 80.53 -12.33 9.77
C HIS A 266 79.59 -12.26 8.57
#